data_AF-A0A238F1Y2-F1
#
_entry.id   AF-A0A238F1Y2-F1
#
_cell.length_a   1.000
_cell.length_b   1.000
_cell.length_c   1.000
_cell.angle_alpha   90.00
_cell.angle_beta   90.00
_cell.angle_gamma   90.00
#
_symmetry.space_group_name_H-M   'P 1'
#
loop_
_entity.id
_entity.type
_entity.pdbx_description
1 polymer ?
#
loop_
_entity_poly.entity_id
_entity_poly.type
_entity_poly.pdbx_seq_one_letter_code
_entity_poly.pdbx_strand_id
1 'polypeptide(L)'
;MLIAAIGLLVALDVKHKASLGGGALLTVNVVVYAINAYFALIGTQFAQRFIKRLQRRLDTSIDIFSPHLDLAKHLGRRVWAETISIILLAAPAYQMDKEVRPVFSVLERTASERSQGADHHEGLSPTLLGFRGSVAERLIECIKILRSIGIEAYVQELASDDNEGLVKVRARVFRDLTGPDVYYRPGNLSMVPSCVTSFFGRLDVVPFPFVALLRYDQSPSIVFRITSKVELAGLIDQNEEPDVISAKKVRRALRALEGATVLAPFSRIQLVGSRFLTKTQVVSRFRNGKITIRRNNDMTWEGYNYSSGFEASIQYEDGEGIDGNGQIVYGQKAKVSLCELGLTPQFALSQGMAKLFLHNRRLIAARSDRVNADLRNHRRLFCEDAQLKIKTLSYGFLIDILGTSSLTKLDVANWTQKKEFNPSIKSMVARWNASFTYVEERMNHLSSNPIRAWWYLLWDDIWRRNHRYIEPLDSRPESFSPFYRTSICVSLLT
;
A
#
# COMPACT_ATOMS: atom_id res chain seq x y z
N MET A 1 -16.70 22.95 -27.27
CA MET A 1 -16.99 23.27 -28.68
C MET A 1 -17.89 24.52 -28.79
N LEU A 2 -19.15 24.52 -28.32
CA LEU A 2 -20.06 25.68 -28.47
C LEU A 2 -19.58 26.98 -27.75
N ILE A 3 -19.08 26.86 -26.52
CA ILE A 3 -18.58 27.99 -25.72
C ILE A 3 -17.32 28.61 -26.32
N ALA A 4 -16.43 27.75 -26.88
CA ALA A 4 -15.23 28.21 -27.57
C ALA A 4 -15.56 28.90 -28.90
N ALA A 5 -16.59 28.44 -29.62
CA ALA A 5 -17.07 29.08 -30.85
C ALA A 5 -17.70 30.46 -30.59
N ILE A 6 -18.48 30.59 -29.50
CA ILE A 6 -19.08 31.87 -29.09
C ILE A 6 -17.99 32.84 -28.58
N GLY A 7 -17.01 32.36 -27.82
CA GLY A 7 -15.85 33.17 -27.40
C GLY A 7 -15.01 33.67 -28.58
N LEU A 8 -14.84 32.85 -29.63
CA LEU A 8 -14.16 33.23 -30.87
C LEU A 8 -14.96 34.28 -31.66
N LEU A 9 -16.29 34.15 -31.73
CA LEU A 9 -17.19 35.09 -32.39
C LEU A 9 -17.25 36.46 -31.70
N VAL A 10 -17.08 36.51 -30.38
CA VAL A 10 -17.00 37.76 -29.61
C VAL A 10 -15.60 38.40 -29.74
N ALA A 11 -14.54 37.59 -29.85
CA ALA A 11 -13.17 38.09 -30.03
C ALA A 11 -12.90 38.64 -31.44
N LEU A 12 -13.69 38.27 -32.44
CA LEU A 12 -13.53 38.66 -33.84
C LEU A 12 -14.24 39.99 -34.23
N ASP A 13 -14.65 40.79 -33.25
CA ASP A 13 -15.13 42.18 -33.35
C ASP A 13 -15.76 42.58 -34.71
N VAL A 14 -16.96 42.07 -34.98
CA VAL A 14 -17.79 42.58 -36.08
C VAL A 14 -18.37 43.92 -35.64
N LYS A 15 -17.74 44.98 -36.15
CA LYS A 15 -18.19 46.38 -36.09
C LYS A 15 -19.63 46.52 -36.59
N HIS A 16 -20.61 46.42 -35.68
CA HIS A 16 -21.69 47.38 -35.48
C HIS A 16 -22.79 46.81 -34.56
N LYS A 17 -23.18 47.63 -33.58
CA LYS A 17 -24.35 47.54 -32.69
C LYS A 17 -24.27 46.54 -31.52
N ALA A 18 -23.78 47.09 -30.41
CA ALA A 18 -24.16 47.00 -28.98
C ALA A 18 -25.46 46.30 -28.51
N SER A 19 -26.00 45.27 -29.18
CA SER A 19 -27.20 44.54 -28.70
C SER A 19 -27.02 43.04 -28.49
N LEU A 20 -25.88 42.46 -28.89
CA LEU A 20 -25.64 41.02 -28.72
C LEU A 20 -24.64 40.64 -27.61
N GLY A 21 -23.98 41.61 -26.96
CA GLY A 21 -22.93 41.33 -25.97
C GLY A 21 -23.42 41.08 -24.55
N GLY A 22 -24.60 41.61 -24.17
CA GLY A 22 -25.13 41.49 -22.80
C GLY A 22 -26.17 40.38 -22.67
N GLY A 23 -27.27 40.51 -23.40
CA GLY A 23 -28.42 39.60 -23.28
C GLY A 23 -28.11 38.15 -23.65
N ALA A 24 -27.52 37.93 -24.84
CA ALA A 24 -27.20 36.58 -25.29
C ALA A 24 -26.17 35.87 -24.39
N LEU A 25 -25.17 36.62 -23.91
CA LEU A 25 -24.15 36.11 -22.99
C LEU A 25 -24.74 35.80 -21.61
N LEU A 26 -25.69 36.62 -21.15
CA LEU A 26 -26.44 36.36 -19.92
C LEU A 26 -27.37 35.14 -20.06
N THR A 27 -28.04 34.96 -21.20
CA THR A 27 -28.86 33.78 -21.48
C THR A 27 -28.01 32.51 -21.54
N VAL A 28 -26.86 32.55 -22.23
CA VAL A 28 -25.92 31.42 -22.27
C VAL A 28 -25.39 31.11 -20.88
N ASN A 29 -25.01 32.12 -20.10
CA ASN A 29 -24.57 31.90 -18.73
C ASN A 29 -25.69 31.34 -17.85
N VAL A 30 -26.93 31.82 -17.94
CA VAL A 30 -28.08 31.26 -17.22
C VAL A 30 -28.30 29.80 -17.59
N VAL A 31 -28.21 29.44 -18.88
CA VAL A 31 -28.34 28.05 -19.34
C VAL A 31 -27.17 27.20 -18.83
N VAL A 32 -25.94 27.69 -18.88
CA VAL A 32 -24.75 26.98 -18.37
C VAL A 32 -24.81 26.81 -16.86
N TYR A 33 -25.21 27.85 -16.11
CA TYR A 33 -25.39 27.75 -14.66
C TYR A 33 -26.58 26.87 -14.30
N ALA A 34 -27.68 26.88 -15.06
CA ALA A 34 -28.80 25.97 -14.87
C ALA A 34 -28.39 24.52 -15.16
N ILE A 35 -27.59 24.27 -16.21
CA ILE A 35 -27.04 22.95 -16.53
C ILE A 35 -26.04 22.50 -15.47
N ASN A 36 -25.14 23.37 -15.02
CA ASN A 36 -24.18 23.07 -13.97
C ASN A 36 -24.87 22.86 -12.61
N ALA A 37 -25.89 23.66 -12.29
CA ALA A 37 -26.73 23.46 -11.12
C ALA A 37 -27.53 22.16 -11.23
N TYR A 38 -28.06 21.83 -12.42
CA TYR A 38 -28.72 20.55 -12.68
C TYR A 38 -27.75 19.37 -12.50
N PHE A 39 -26.53 19.43 -13.03
CA PHE A 39 -25.52 18.39 -12.86
C PHE A 39 -24.95 18.32 -11.43
N ALA A 40 -24.83 19.45 -10.74
CA ALA A 40 -24.46 19.49 -9.33
C ALA A 40 -25.58 18.90 -8.45
N LEU A 41 -26.85 19.22 -8.77
CA LEU A 41 -28.01 18.72 -8.05
C LEU A 41 -28.27 17.25 -8.32
N ILE A 42 -28.21 16.76 -9.57
CA ILE A 42 -28.43 15.34 -9.92
C ILE A 42 -27.40 14.40 -9.30
N GLY A 43 -26.21 14.92 -8.97
CA GLY A 43 -25.19 14.21 -8.20
C GLY A 43 -25.51 14.10 -6.70
N THR A 44 -26.44 14.91 -6.18
CA THR A 44 -26.86 14.84 -4.77
C THR A 44 -27.85 13.69 -4.54
N GLN A 45 -27.78 13.09 -3.35
CA GLN A 45 -28.71 12.02 -2.96
C GLN A 45 -30.18 12.49 -3.01
N PHE A 46 -30.47 13.78 -2.81
CA PHE A 46 -31.82 14.32 -2.85
C PHE A 46 -32.41 14.32 -4.26
N ALA A 47 -31.68 14.80 -5.27
CA ALA A 47 -32.18 14.79 -6.65
C ALA A 47 -32.27 13.38 -7.22
N GLN A 48 -31.34 12.47 -6.88
CA GLN A 48 -31.46 11.05 -7.23
C GLN A 48 -32.73 10.43 -6.63
N ARG A 49 -33.09 10.77 -5.39
CA ARG A 49 -34.35 10.35 -4.75
C ARG A 49 -35.57 10.91 -5.48
N PHE A 50 -35.55 12.19 -5.85
CA PHE A 50 -36.66 12.84 -6.56
C PHE A 50 -36.87 12.29 -7.98
N ILE A 51 -35.79 12.15 -8.75
CA ILE A 51 -35.83 11.60 -10.11
C ILE A 51 -36.28 10.15 -10.12
N LYS A 52 -35.82 9.30 -9.18
CA LYS A 52 -36.30 7.91 -9.07
C LYS A 52 -37.78 7.83 -8.73
N ARG A 53 -38.27 8.68 -7.81
CA ARG A 53 -39.71 8.78 -7.51
C ARG A 53 -40.52 9.24 -8.72
N LEU A 54 -40.00 10.17 -9.52
CA LEU A 54 -40.65 10.66 -10.74
C LEU A 54 -40.63 9.63 -11.88
N GLN A 55 -39.53 8.89 -12.05
CA GLN A 55 -39.35 7.91 -13.12
C GLN A 55 -40.05 6.58 -12.84
N ARG A 56 -40.46 6.28 -11.59
CA ARG A 56 -41.11 5.01 -11.19
C ARG A 56 -40.39 3.76 -11.72
N ARG A 57 -39.07 3.83 -11.92
CA ARG A 57 -38.26 2.72 -12.42
C ARG A 57 -37.73 1.93 -11.22
N LEU A 58 -37.94 0.61 -11.26
CA LEU A 58 -37.29 -0.32 -10.35
C LEU A 58 -35.84 -0.49 -10.79
N ASP A 59 -34.90 -0.23 -9.88
CA ASP A 59 -33.50 -0.54 -10.14
C ASP A 59 -33.25 -2.02 -9.86
N THR A 60 -32.66 -2.71 -10.84
CA THR A 60 -32.10 -4.05 -10.68
C THR A 60 -30.60 -4.00 -10.93
N SER A 61 -29.82 -4.73 -10.14
CA SER A 61 -28.37 -4.83 -10.29
C SER A 61 -27.87 -6.17 -10.78
N ILE A 62 -28.76 -7.15 -10.75
CA ILE A 62 -28.58 -8.39 -11.49
C ILE A 62 -29.38 -8.23 -12.77
N ASP A 63 -28.85 -8.70 -13.90
CA ASP A 63 -29.64 -8.84 -15.11
C ASP A 63 -30.53 -10.09 -14.96
N ILE A 64 -31.56 -9.94 -14.14
CA ILE A 64 -32.43 -11.05 -13.70
C ILE A 64 -33.22 -11.63 -14.87
N PHE A 65 -33.35 -10.87 -15.96
CA PHE A 65 -34.04 -11.27 -17.17
C PHE A 65 -33.08 -11.88 -18.22
N SER A 66 -31.77 -11.94 -17.93
CA SER A 66 -30.81 -12.57 -18.83
C SER A 66 -31.02 -14.08 -18.90
N PRO A 67 -31.06 -14.68 -20.10
CA PRO A 67 -31.11 -16.13 -20.25
C PRO A 67 -29.81 -16.81 -19.82
N HIS A 68 -28.71 -16.06 -19.68
CA HIS A 68 -27.40 -16.55 -19.24
C HIS A 68 -27.15 -16.32 -17.73
N LEU A 69 -28.20 -16.03 -16.97
CA LEU A 69 -28.08 -15.80 -15.53
C LEU A 69 -27.69 -17.08 -14.79
N ASP A 70 -26.52 -17.07 -14.18
CA ASP A 70 -26.08 -18.15 -13.28
C ASP A 70 -26.76 -17.99 -11.90
N LEU A 71 -27.94 -18.61 -11.78
CA LEU A 71 -28.75 -18.59 -10.57
C LEU A 71 -28.00 -19.12 -9.35
N ALA A 72 -27.23 -20.22 -9.50
CA ALA A 72 -26.52 -20.86 -8.42
C ALA A 72 -25.43 -19.94 -7.84
N LYS A 73 -24.65 -19.29 -8.71
CA LYS A 73 -23.63 -18.31 -8.33
C LYS A 73 -24.22 -17.11 -7.59
N HIS A 74 -25.32 -16.56 -8.08
CA HIS A 74 -25.96 -15.41 -7.44
C HIS A 74 -26.59 -15.79 -6.10
N LEU A 75 -27.25 -16.95 -6.02
CA LEU A 75 -27.80 -17.47 -4.77
C LEU A 75 -26.69 -17.71 -3.74
N GLY A 76 -25.59 -18.33 -4.15
CA GLY A 76 -24.41 -18.54 -3.31
C GLY A 76 -23.83 -17.24 -2.76
N ARG A 77 -23.75 -16.18 -3.58
CA ARG A 77 -23.27 -14.87 -3.10
C ARG A 77 -24.23 -14.22 -2.11
N ARG A 78 -25.54 -14.23 -2.41
CA ARG A 78 -26.58 -13.48 -1.67
C ARG A 78 -27.04 -14.16 -0.39
N VAL A 79 -27.02 -15.49 -0.35
CA VAL A 79 -27.49 -16.25 0.80
C VAL A 79 -26.29 -16.78 1.56
N TRP A 80 -25.45 -17.59 0.92
CA TRP A 80 -24.32 -18.26 1.60
C TRP A 80 -23.22 -17.29 2.03
N ALA A 81 -22.54 -16.66 1.07
CA ALA A 81 -21.38 -15.81 1.35
C ALA A 81 -21.73 -14.60 2.22
N GLU A 82 -22.90 -13.98 1.98
CA GLU A 82 -23.38 -12.86 2.77
C GLU A 82 -23.69 -13.25 4.22
N THR A 83 -24.37 -14.36 4.45
CA THR A 83 -24.70 -14.81 5.83
C THR A 83 -23.42 -15.07 6.63
N ILE A 84 -22.46 -15.80 6.05
CA ILE A 84 -21.18 -16.08 6.73
C ILE A 84 -20.39 -14.79 6.95
N SER A 85 -20.38 -13.89 5.96
CA SER A 85 -19.72 -12.57 6.11
C SER A 85 -20.36 -11.73 7.22
N ILE A 86 -21.69 -11.73 7.36
CA ILE A 86 -22.39 -11.04 8.44
C ILE A 86 -21.98 -11.62 9.79
N ILE A 87 -21.91 -12.95 9.93
CA ILE A 87 -21.40 -13.57 11.16
C ILE A 87 -20.00 -13.04 11.48
N LEU A 88 -19.08 -13.08 10.51
CA LEU A 88 -17.69 -12.64 10.71
C LEU A 88 -17.52 -11.14 10.94
N LEU A 89 -18.44 -10.30 10.45
CA LEU A 89 -18.36 -8.84 10.59
C LEU A 89 -19.09 -8.31 11.82
N ALA A 90 -20.19 -8.95 12.24
CA ALA A 90 -21.09 -8.41 13.26
C ALA A 90 -21.14 -9.23 14.55
N ALA A 91 -20.72 -10.51 14.54
CA ALA A 91 -20.77 -11.29 15.77
C ALA A 91 -19.77 -10.74 16.80
N PRO A 92 -20.14 -10.69 18.10
CA PRO A 92 -19.28 -10.12 19.15
C PRO A 92 -17.88 -10.74 19.23
N ALA A 93 -17.73 -12.01 18.85
CA ALA A 93 -16.46 -12.73 18.86
C ALA A 93 -15.51 -12.35 17.70
N TYR A 94 -16.00 -11.66 16.67
CA TYR A 94 -15.28 -11.40 15.42
C TYR A 94 -15.23 -9.92 15.03
N GLN A 95 -16.18 -9.12 15.55
CA GLN A 95 -16.36 -7.71 15.19
C GLN A 95 -15.10 -6.88 15.41
N MET A 96 -14.93 -5.88 14.55
CA MET A 96 -13.93 -4.82 14.73
C MET A 96 -14.38 -3.85 15.82
N ASP A 97 -13.42 -3.24 16.49
CA ASP A 97 -13.65 -2.09 17.37
C ASP A 97 -14.32 -0.93 16.58
N LYS A 98 -15.42 -0.40 17.12
CA LYS A 98 -16.29 0.57 16.44
C LYS A 98 -15.61 1.93 16.20
N GLU A 99 -14.61 2.26 17.01
CA GLU A 99 -13.88 3.52 16.91
C GLU A 99 -12.76 3.48 15.87
N VAL A 100 -12.39 2.28 15.42
CA VAL A 100 -11.25 2.07 14.54
C VAL A 100 -11.69 2.07 13.09
N ARG A 101 -11.00 2.87 12.27
CA ARG A 101 -11.17 2.83 10.82
C ARG A 101 -9.99 2.08 10.20
N PRO A 102 -10.24 1.04 9.38
CA PRO A 102 -9.15 0.28 8.78
C PRO A 102 -8.42 1.13 7.74
N VAL A 103 -7.11 1.32 7.95
CA VAL A 103 -6.22 2.06 7.06
C VAL A 103 -5.44 1.08 6.20
N PHE A 104 -5.34 1.35 4.90
CA PHE A 104 -4.63 0.47 3.96
C PHE A 104 -3.41 1.16 3.40
N SER A 105 -2.36 0.39 3.13
CA SER A 105 -1.20 0.88 2.39
C SER A 105 -1.65 1.31 0.99
N VAL A 106 -1.32 2.55 0.63
CA VAL A 106 -1.42 3.04 -0.75
C VAL A 106 -0.02 2.96 -1.31
N LEU A 107 0.26 1.91 -2.09
CA LEU A 107 1.53 1.82 -2.80
C LEU A 107 1.35 2.53 -4.14
N GLU A 108 2.10 3.62 -4.32
CA GLU A 108 2.07 4.40 -5.57
C GLU A 108 2.42 3.52 -6.78
N ARG A 109 1.69 3.75 -7.88
CA ARG A 109 1.94 3.16 -9.20
C ARG A 109 3.39 3.33 -9.60
N THR A 110 3.95 2.33 -10.29
CA THR A 110 5.31 2.43 -10.83
C THR A 110 5.39 3.55 -11.88
N ALA A 111 6.58 4.12 -12.11
CA ALA A 111 6.79 5.14 -13.13
C ALA A 111 6.45 4.64 -14.55
N SER A 112 6.57 3.32 -14.81
CA SER A 112 6.14 2.68 -16.06
C SER A 112 4.63 2.66 -16.23
N GLU A 113 3.86 2.50 -15.14
CA GLU A 113 2.39 2.49 -15.15
C GLU A 113 1.77 3.90 -15.28
N ARG A 114 2.53 4.97 -15.04
CA ARG A 114 2.05 6.36 -15.26
C ARG A 114 2.04 6.75 -16.73
N SER A 115 2.91 6.13 -17.55
CA SER A 115 3.13 6.50 -18.95
C SER A 115 2.22 5.73 -19.91
N GLN A 116 1.65 4.61 -19.48
CA GLN A 116 0.66 3.86 -20.24
C GLN A 116 -0.70 4.11 -19.58
N GLY A 117 -1.56 4.90 -20.23
CA GLY A 117 -2.92 5.19 -19.75
C GLY A 117 -3.86 3.98 -19.77
N ALA A 118 -3.45 2.89 -19.12
CA ALA A 118 -4.20 1.65 -19.03
C ALA A 118 -5.16 1.72 -17.82
N ASP A 119 -6.45 1.61 -18.11
CA ASP A 119 -7.55 1.47 -17.15
C ASP A 119 -7.58 0.10 -16.44
N HIS A 120 -6.47 -0.65 -16.47
CA HIS A 120 -6.35 -1.93 -15.76
C HIS A 120 -5.54 -1.76 -14.47
N HIS A 121 -6.20 -2.11 -13.37
CA HIS A 121 -5.73 -2.01 -11.99
C HIS A 121 -4.57 -2.98 -11.66
N GLU A 122 -3.41 -2.90 -12.34
CA GLU A 122 -2.19 -3.60 -11.91
C GLU A 122 -1.49 -2.86 -10.74
N GLY A 123 -2.30 -2.46 -9.75
CA GLY A 123 -1.83 -1.87 -8.51
C GLY A 123 -1.40 -2.95 -7.53
N LEU A 124 -0.35 -2.68 -6.77
CA LEU A 124 0.07 -3.52 -5.64
C LEU A 124 -1.09 -3.76 -4.66
N SER A 125 -1.13 -4.96 -4.10
CA SER A 125 -2.17 -5.38 -3.17
C SER A 125 -2.23 -4.47 -1.92
N PRO A 126 -3.40 -3.89 -1.59
CA PRO A 126 -3.57 -3.03 -0.44
C PRO A 126 -3.45 -3.85 0.84
N THR A 127 -2.46 -3.54 1.67
CA THR A 127 -2.22 -4.25 2.95
C THR A 127 -2.82 -3.42 4.10
N LEU A 128 -3.54 -4.06 5.01
CA LEU A 128 -4.10 -3.39 6.19
C LEU A 128 -2.96 -2.94 7.11
N LEU A 129 -2.98 -1.70 7.57
CA LEU A 129 -2.00 -1.15 8.51
C LEU A 129 -2.61 -1.09 9.92
N GLY A 130 -1.80 -1.38 10.94
CA GLY A 130 -2.22 -1.31 12.34
C GLY A 130 -3.29 -2.33 12.71
N PHE A 131 -3.14 -3.57 12.22
CA PHE A 131 -4.09 -4.64 12.46
C PHE A 131 -4.23 -4.95 13.95
N ARG A 132 -5.47 -4.95 14.47
CA ARG A 132 -5.74 -5.19 15.90
C ARG A 132 -6.09 -6.64 16.24
N GLY A 133 -6.10 -7.54 15.26
CA GLY A 133 -6.32 -8.97 15.49
C GLY A 133 -7.76 -9.43 15.38
N SER A 134 -8.71 -8.59 14.93
CA SER A 134 -10.09 -9.03 14.72
C SER A 134 -10.25 -9.81 13.41
N VAL A 135 -11.18 -10.77 13.41
CA VAL A 135 -11.50 -11.53 12.19
C VAL A 135 -12.17 -10.64 11.16
N ALA A 136 -13.01 -9.69 11.59
CA ALA A 136 -13.65 -8.72 10.71
C ALA A 136 -12.62 -7.87 9.94
N GLU A 137 -11.62 -7.30 10.62
CA GLU A 137 -10.51 -6.58 9.98
C GLU A 137 -9.85 -7.42 8.89
N ARG A 138 -9.53 -8.66 9.25
CA ARG A 138 -8.82 -9.57 8.38
C ARG A 138 -9.64 -9.98 7.15
N LEU A 139 -10.94 -10.24 7.32
CA LEU A 139 -11.85 -10.52 6.23
C LEU A 139 -11.95 -9.32 5.26
N ILE A 140 -12.05 -8.10 5.79
CA ILE A 140 -12.10 -6.88 4.98
C ILE A 140 -10.81 -6.73 4.16
N GLU A 141 -9.65 -7.00 4.76
CA GLU A 141 -8.37 -7.02 4.06
C GLU A 141 -8.40 -8.02 2.90
N CYS A 142 -8.74 -9.29 3.14
CA CYS A 142 -8.82 -10.30 2.08
C CYS A 142 -9.77 -9.89 0.95
N ILE A 143 -10.94 -9.33 1.26
CA ILE A 143 -11.90 -8.84 0.26
C ILE A 143 -11.32 -7.68 -0.55
N LYS A 144 -10.61 -6.74 0.09
CA LYS A 144 -9.97 -5.63 -0.62
C LYS A 144 -8.85 -6.12 -1.54
N ILE A 145 -8.05 -7.08 -1.10
CA ILE A 145 -7.01 -7.70 -1.90
C ILE A 145 -7.63 -8.39 -3.12
N LEU A 146 -8.64 -9.24 -2.91
CA LEU A 146 -9.34 -9.92 -4.02
C LEU A 146 -9.90 -8.92 -5.04
N ARG A 147 -10.47 -7.81 -4.57
CA ARG A 147 -10.99 -6.75 -5.45
C ARG A 147 -9.90 -6.03 -6.24
N SER A 148 -8.71 -5.88 -5.68
CA SER A 148 -7.61 -5.16 -6.35
C SER A 148 -6.90 -6.03 -7.38
N ILE A 149 -6.61 -7.29 -7.05
CA ILE A 149 -5.80 -8.17 -7.92
C ILE A 149 -6.65 -9.09 -8.80
N GLY A 150 -7.94 -9.27 -8.49
CA GLY A 150 -8.82 -10.21 -9.17
C GLY A 150 -8.74 -11.64 -8.64
N ILE A 151 -9.73 -12.46 -9.03
CA ILE A 151 -9.86 -13.84 -8.51
C ILE A 151 -8.77 -14.78 -9.02
N GLU A 152 -8.37 -14.66 -10.29
CA GLU A 152 -7.38 -15.53 -10.91
C GLU A 152 -6.01 -15.39 -10.23
N ALA A 153 -5.52 -14.16 -10.08
CA ALA A 153 -4.27 -13.88 -9.39
C ALA A 153 -4.30 -14.29 -7.91
N TYR A 154 -5.45 -14.11 -7.23
CA TYR A 154 -5.62 -14.53 -5.84
C TYR A 154 -5.49 -16.07 -5.70
N VAL A 155 -6.17 -16.83 -6.56
CA VAL A 155 -6.12 -18.30 -6.55
C VAL A 155 -4.75 -18.83 -6.95
N GLN A 156 -4.11 -18.23 -7.95
CA GLN A 156 -2.76 -18.60 -8.37
C GLN A 156 -1.74 -18.41 -7.23
N GLU A 157 -1.86 -17.34 -6.47
CA GLU A 157 -1.01 -17.10 -5.31
C GLU A 157 -1.27 -18.11 -4.18
N LEU A 158 -2.54 -18.45 -3.89
CA LEU A 158 -2.86 -19.51 -2.92
C LEU A 158 -2.20 -20.84 -3.30
N ALA A 159 -2.23 -21.21 -4.57
CA ALA A 159 -1.57 -22.42 -5.06
C ALA A 159 -0.03 -22.33 -4.98
N SER A 160 0.54 -21.13 -4.98
CA SER A 160 1.99 -20.92 -4.85
C SER A 160 2.49 -21.21 -3.44
N ASP A 161 1.64 -21.12 -2.42
CA ASP A 161 1.97 -21.46 -1.03
C ASP A 161 2.15 -22.97 -0.80
N ASP A 162 1.73 -23.84 -1.75
CA ASP A 162 2.01 -25.28 -1.69
C ASP A 162 3.48 -25.60 -2.05
N ASN A 163 4.21 -24.66 -2.66
CA ASN A 163 5.63 -24.83 -2.98
C ASN A 163 6.51 -24.52 -1.77
N GLU A 164 6.85 -25.54 -0.97
CA GLU A 164 7.66 -25.41 0.25
C GLU A 164 8.97 -24.63 0.03
N GLY A 165 9.63 -24.84 -1.12
CA GLY A 165 10.87 -24.14 -1.45
C GLY A 165 10.66 -22.64 -1.68
N LEU A 166 9.55 -22.24 -2.29
CA LEU A 166 9.19 -20.84 -2.47
C LEU A 166 8.81 -20.19 -1.12
N VAL A 167 8.02 -20.88 -0.29
CA VAL A 167 7.64 -20.42 1.05
C VAL A 167 8.86 -20.15 1.93
N LYS A 168 9.85 -21.05 1.93
CA LYS A 168 11.10 -20.87 2.69
C LYS A 168 11.89 -19.64 2.24
N VAL A 169 11.99 -19.43 0.92
CA VAL A 169 12.68 -18.26 0.34
C VAL A 169 11.94 -16.96 0.70
N ARG A 170 10.62 -16.92 0.51
CA ARG A 170 9.75 -15.79 0.88
C ARG A 170 9.91 -15.41 2.36
N ALA A 171 9.86 -16.40 3.25
CA ALA A 171 10.03 -16.20 4.69
C ALA A 171 11.41 -15.62 5.04
N ARG A 172 12.49 -16.09 4.39
CA ARG A 172 13.85 -15.59 4.61
C ARG A 172 13.99 -14.15 4.12
N VAL A 173 13.49 -13.81 2.93
CA VAL A 173 13.48 -12.42 2.42
C VAL A 173 12.75 -11.51 3.40
N PHE A 174 11.54 -11.89 3.81
CA PHE A 174 10.71 -11.05 4.66
C PHE A 174 11.32 -10.81 6.05
N ARG A 175 11.89 -11.85 6.65
CA ARG A 175 12.52 -11.77 7.99
C ARG A 175 13.85 -11.02 7.96
N ASP A 176 14.71 -11.31 6.99
CA ASP A 176 16.13 -10.96 7.06
C ASP A 176 16.49 -9.73 6.20
N LEU A 177 15.74 -9.47 5.13
CA LEU A 177 16.09 -8.47 4.13
C LEU A 177 15.17 -7.23 4.13
N THR A 178 14.00 -7.25 4.75
CA THR A 178 13.11 -6.06 4.79
C THR A 178 13.82 -4.83 5.43
N GLY A 179 13.62 -3.66 4.84
CA GLY A 179 14.19 -2.38 5.31
C GLY A 179 15.35 -1.88 4.45
N PRO A 180 16.19 -0.96 4.98
CA PRO A 180 17.28 -0.34 4.22
C PRO A 180 18.51 -1.25 4.04
N ASP A 181 19.44 -0.82 3.20
CA ASP A 181 20.74 -1.46 2.93
C ASP A 181 20.66 -2.83 2.25
N VAL A 182 19.64 -3.02 1.42
CA VAL A 182 19.51 -4.23 0.61
C VAL A 182 20.20 -4.00 -0.72
N TYR A 183 21.06 -4.94 -1.10
CA TYR A 183 21.72 -4.93 -2.39
C TYR A 183 20.95 -5.84 -3.35
N TYR A 184 20.74 -5.39 -4.59
CA TYR A 184 20.20 -6.26 -5.62
C TYR A 184 20.56 -5.74 -7.02
N ARG A 185 21.27 -6.58 -7.76
CA ARG A 185 21.61 -6.37 -9.15
C ARG A 185 20.88 -7.42 -9.99
N PRO A 186 19.86 -7.02 -10.79
CA PRO A 186 19.15 -7.96 -11.64
C PRO A 186 20.05 -8.41 -12.80
N GLY A 187 19.78 -9.63 -13.30
CA GLY A 187 20.50 -10.15 -14.48
C GLY A 187 20.24 -9.33 -15.74
N ASN A 188 19.02 -8.78 -15.88
CA ASN A 188 18.67 -7.88 -16.97
C ASN A 188 18.76 -6.41 -16.52
N LEU A 189 19.85 -5.73 -16.88
CA LEU A 189 20.09 -4.33 -16.51
C LEU A 189 19.24 -3.32 -17.28
N SER A 190 18.57 -3.71 -18.37
CA SER A 190 17.71 -2.79 -19.14
C SER A 190 16.50 -2.28 -18.34
N MET A 191 16.10 -3.00 -17.29
CA MET A 191 15.01 -2.62 -16.39
C MET A 191 15.45 -1.68 -15.27
N VAL A 192 16.74 -1.45 -15.11
CA VAL A 192 17.30 -0.60 -14.06
C VAL A 192 17.60 0.79 -14.63
N PRO A 193 17.19 1.89 -13.96
CA PRO A 193 17.55 3.23 -14.40
C PRO A 193 19.07 3.41 -14.51
N SER A 194 19.53 4.09 -15.55
CA SER A 194 20.96 4.32 -15.81
C SER A 194 21.68 5.10 -14.70
N CYS A 195 20.94 5.81 -13.84
CA CYS A 195 21.49 6.52 -12.68
C CYS A 195 21.85 5.60 -11.49
N VAL A 196 21.42 4.33 -11.48
CA VAL A 196 21.70 3.38 -10.40
C VAL A 196 23.10 2.82 -10.57
N THR A 197 23.98 3.13 -9.61
CA THR A 197 25.40 2.72 -9.66
C THR A 197 25.83 1.85 -8.50
N SER A 198 25.14 1.93 -7.36
CA SER A 198 25.48 1.16 -6.14
C SER A 198 24.66 -0.12 -5.99
N PHE A 199 23.51 -0.22 -6.67
CA PHE A 199 22.51 -1.29 -6.51
C PHE A 199 22.01 -1.50 -5.08
N PHE A 200 22.29 -0.56 -4.16
CA PHE A 200 21.72 -0.53 -2.82
C PHE A 200 20.37 0.19 -2.83
N GLY A 201 19.48 -0.28 -1.97
CA GLY A 201 18.13 0.23 -1.85
C GLY A 201 17.44 -0.21 -0.57
N ARG A 202 16.18 0.23 -0.46
CA ARG A 202 15.25 -0.23 0.56
C ARG A 202 14.35 -1.31 -0.02
N LEU A 203 14.18 -2.40 0.72
CA LEU A 203 13.24 -3.45 0.39
C LEU A 203 12.01 -3.36 1.30
N ASP A 204 10.82 -3.23 0.73
CA ASP A 204 9.56 -3.45 1.44
C ASP A 204 8.92 -4.75 0.94
N VAL A 205 8.12 -5.42 1.75
CA VAL A 205 7.47 -6.67 1.38
C VAL A 205 5.97 -6.53 1.52
N VAL A 206 5.25 -6.91 0.47
CA VAL A 206 3.80 -7.16 0.50
C VAL A 206 3.61 -8.65 0.81
N PRO A 207 2.94 -9.02 1.92
CA PRO A 207 2.82 -10.43 2.30
C PRO A 207 1.95 -11.28 1.37
N PHE A 208 0.91 -10.69 0.77
CA PHE A 208 -0.01 -11.41 -0.12
C PHE A 208 -0.70 -10.49 -1.16
N PRO A 209 -0.59 -10.82 -2.46
CA PRO A 209 0.38 -11.75 -3.02
C PRO A 209 1.81 -11.35 -2.66
N PHE A 210 2.69 -12.32 -2.49
CA PHE A 210 4.04 -12.02 -2.03
C PHE A 210 4.79 -11.22 -3.11
N VAL A 211 5.19 -9.99 -2.77
CA VAL A 211 6.01 -9.15 -3.64
C VAL A 211 7.07 -8.44 -2.82
N ALA A 212 8.34 -8.61 -3.20
CA ALA A 212 9.43 -7.81 -2.66
C ALA A 212 9.60 -6.54 -3.53
N LEU A 213 9.53 -5.38 -2.90
CA LEU A 213 9.55 -4.06 -3.53
C LEU A 213 10.86 -3.36 -3.20
N LEU A 214 11.75 -3.29 -4.17
CA LEU A 214 13.03 -2.63 -4.02
C LEU A 214 12.97 -1.20 -4.58
N ARG A 215 13.43 -0.24 -3.79
CA ARG A 215 13.65 1.15 -4.21
C ARG A 215 15.13 1.48 -4.09
N TYR A 216 15.77 1.71 -5.23
CA TYR A 216 17.19 2.07 -5.26
C TYR A 216 17.45 3.44 -4.64
N ASP A 217 18.61 3.59 -4.01
CA ASP A 217 19.01 4.83 -3.32
C ASP A 217 18.98 6.05 -4.27
N GLN A 218 19.46 5.87 -5.51
CA GLN A 218 19.56 6.91 -6.54
C GLN A 218 18.24 7.17 -7.29
N SER A 219 17.25 6.28 -7.17
CA SER A 219 15.95 6.42 -7.83
C SER A 219 14.82 5.92 -6.91
N PRO A 220 14.57 6.63 -5.79
CA PRO A 220 13.63 6.17 -4.77
C PRO A 220 12.16 6.19 -5.23
N SER A 221 11.84 6.92 -6.30
CA SER A 221 10.50 6.98 -6.90
C SER A 221 10.17 5.79 -7.80
N ILE A 222 11.18 5.02 -8.22
CA ILE A 222 11.00 3.84 -9.07
C ILE A 222 11.03 2.60 -8.19
N VAL A 223 9.98 1.78 -8.29
CA VAL A 223 9.83 0.54 -7.53
C VAL A 223 10.11 -0.64 -8.45
N PHE A 224 11.11 -1.44 -8.09
CA PHE A 224 11.44 -2.70 -8.75
C PHE A 224 10.75 -3.85 -8.01
N ARG A 225 10.00 -4.69 -8.73
CA ARG A 225 9.24 -5.82 -8.16
C ARG A 225 10.03 -7.11 -8.33
N ILE A 226 10.19 -7.86 -7.25
CA ILE A 226 10.86 -9.17 -7.23
C ILE A 226 9.84 -10.19 -6.74
N THR A 227 9.45 -11.12 -7.61
CA THR A 227 8.38 -12.09 -7.34
C THR A 227 8.78 -13.54 -7.58
N SER A 228 9.67 -13.80 -8.55
CA SER A 228 10.03 -15.16 -8.92
C SER A 228 10.95 -15.82 -7.88
N LYS A 229 10.84 -17.14 -7.73
CA LYS A 229 11.70 -17.92 -6.82
C LYS A 229 13.19 -17.71 -7.09
N VAL A 230 13.58 -17.68 -8.36
CA VAL A 230 14.97 -17.54 -8.80
C VAL A 230 15.52 -16.17 -8.42
N GLU A 231 14.77 -15.10 -8.67
CA GLU A 231 15.21 -13.75 -8.30
C GLU A 231 15.25 -13.54 -6.79
N LEU A 232 14.28 -14.10 -6.05
CA LEU A 232 14.27 -14.02 -4.57
C LEU A 232 15.44 -14.81 -3.95
N ALA A 233 15.80 -15.96 -4.52
CA ALA A 233 16.98 -16.71 -4.11
C ALA A 233 18.26 -15.92 -4.43
N GLY A 234 18.39 -15.40 -5.65
CA GLY A 234 19.53 -14.55 -6.03
C GLY A 234 19.64 -13.27 -5.19
N LEU A 235 18.51 -12.69 -4.77
CA LEU A 235 18.48 -11.57 -3.82
C LEU A 235 19.12 -11.97 -2.48
N ILE A 236 18.79 -13.15 -1.95
CA ILE A 236 19.40 -13.64 -0.71
C ILE A 236 20.90 -13.83 -0.91
N ASP A 237 21.30 -14.57 -1.95
CA ASP A 237 22.70 -14.94 -2.20
C ASP A 237 23.59 -13.70 -2.37
N GLN A 238 23.15 -12.72 -3.18
CA GLN A 238 23.87 -11.45 -3.35
C GLN A 238 24.04 -10.68 -2.03
N ASN A 239 23.06 -10.77 -1.13
CA ASN A 239 23.12 -10.08 0.16
C ASN A 239 24.04 -10.75 1.18
N GLU A 240 24.52 -11.97 0.89
CA GLU A 240 25.48 -12.76 1.67
C GLU A 240 26.90 -12.71 1.09
N GLU A 241 27.09 -12.08 -0.07
CA GLU A 241 28.42 -11.87 -0.65
C GLU A 241 29.33 -11.04 0.27
N PRO A 242 30.61 -11.40 0.43
CA PRO A 242 31.53 -10.71 1.35
C PRO A 242 31.64 -9.21 1.10
N ASP A 243 31.68 -8.79 -0.17
CA ASP A 243 31.79 -7.38 -0.56
C ASP A 243 30.53 -6.59 -0.20
N VAL A 244 29.35 -7.18 -0.40
CA VAL A 244 28.06 -6.59 -0.03
C VAL A 244 27.93 -6.50 1.49
N ILE A 245 28.35 -7.54 2.23
CA ILE A 245 28.40 -7.52 3.70
C ILE A 245 29.34 -6.40 4.18
N SER A 246 30.51 -6.24 3.57
CA SER A 246 31.47 -5.18 3.88
C SER A 246 30.85 -3.80 3.65
N ALA A 247 30.23 -3.57 2.49
CA ALA A 247 29.55 -2.32 2.17
C ALA A 247 28.39 -2.01 3.12
N LYS A 248 27.60 -3.01 3.52
CA LYS A 248 26.57 -2.86 4.57
C LYS A 248 27.16 -2.42 5.90
N LYS A 249 28.32 -2.96 6.30
CA LYS A 249 29.02 -2.54 7.54
C LYS A 249 29.46 -1.08 7.46
N VAL A 250 30.00 -0.63 6.32
CA VAL A 250 30.34 0.79 6.08
C VAL A 250 29.10 1.67 6.26
N ARG A 251 27.98 1.31 5.61
CA ARG A 251 26.72 2.06 5.69
C ARG A 251 26.17 2.14 7.11
N ARG A 252 26.20 1.03 7.86
CA ARG A 252 25.76 0.99 9.27
C ARG A 252 26.67 1.79 10.19
N ALA A 253 27.99 1.73 9.99
CA ALA A 253 28.94 2.53 10.76
C ALA A 253 28.70 4.03 10.55
N LEU A 254 28.43 4.46 9.31
CA LEU A 254 28.08 5.85 9.02
C LEU A 254 26.79 6.28 9.73
N ARG A 255 25.74 5.45 9.71
CA ARG A 255 24.51 5.73 10.47
C ARG A 255 24.75 5.79 11.99
N ALA A 256 25.58 4.90 12.52
CA ALA A 256 25.95 4.92 13.94
C ALA A 256 26.71 6.20 14.33
N LEU A 257 27.42 6.82 13.38
CA LEU A 257 28.14 8.08 13.60
C LEU A 257 27.28 9.33 13.36
N GLU A 258 26.04 9.20 12.89
CA GLU A 258 25.19 10.35 12.61
C GLU A 258 25.02 11.26 13.83
N GLY A 259 25.26 12.56 13.63
CA GLY A 259 25.16 13.59 14.66
C GLY A 259 26.28 13.56 15.71
N ALA A 260 27.21 12.60 15.66
CA ALA A 260 28.34 12.57 16.57
C ALA A 260 29.51 13.41 16.04
N THR A 261 30.27 13.97 16.99
CA THR A 261 31.59 14.55 16.72
C THR A 261 32.60 13.42 16.58
N VAL A 262 33.29 13.38 15.45
CA VAL A 262 34.27 12.35 15.10
C VAL A 262 35.66 12.95 14.93
N LEU A 263 36.67 12.16 15.25
CA LEU A 263 38.06 12.46 14.92
C LEU A 263 38.28 12.14 13.44
N ALA A 264 38.43 13.16 12.62
CA ALA A 264 38.61 13.06 11.18
C ALA A 264 39.58 14.15 10.70
N PRO A 265 40.90 13.97 10.89
CA PRO A 265 41.87 14.96 10.47
C PRO A 265 41.78 15.26 8.97
N PHE A 266 41.62 16.53 8.62
CA PHE A 266 41.48 16.99 7.25
C PHE A 266 42.23 18.32 7.05
N SER A 267 42.75 18.57 5.86
CA SER A 267 43.45 19.82 5.54
C SER A 267 43.01 20.30 4.17
N ARG A 268 42.70 21.60 4.05
CA ARG A 268 42.27 22.21 2.79
C ARG A 268 42.77 23.64 2.70
N ILE A 269 43.08 24.06 1.48
CA ILE A 269 43.37 25.46 1.18
C ILE A 269 42.03 26.21 1.09
N GLN A 270 41.82 27.19 1.97
CA GLN A 270 40.65 28.08 1.98
C GLN A 270 41.04 29.50 1.61
N LEU A 271 40.09 30.23 1.01
CA LEU A 271 40.23 31.66 0.77
C LEU A 271 39.67 32.41 1.97
N VAL A 272 40.52 33.12 2.71
CA VAL A 272 40.15 33.75 4.00
C VAL A 272 39.98 35.26 3.87
N GLY A 273 40.20 35.83 2.67
CA GLY A 273 39.92 37.24 2.39
C GLY A 273 40.27 37.67 0.96
N SER A 274 39.68 38.79 0.56
CA SER A 274 40.03 39.55 -0.64
C SER A 274 40.29 40.99 -0.21
N ARG A 275 41.53 41.46 -0.30
CA ARG A 275 41.86 42.89 -0.15
C ARG A 275 42.43 43.37 -1.49
N PHE A 276 41.77 44.36 -2.09
CA PHE A 276 42.25 45.12 -3.26
C PHE A 276 42.91 44.29 -4.38
N LEU A 277 42.24 43.22 -4.84
CA LEU A 277 42.64 42.28 -5.93
C LEU A 277 43.54 41.09 -5.55
N THR A 278 44.09 41.01 -4.32
CA THR A 278 44.83 39.81 -3.88
C THR A 278 43.94 38.87 -3.06
N LYS A 279 43.87 37.61 -3.50
CA LYS A 279 43.17 36.52 -2.81
C LYS A 279 44.13 35.83 -1.85
N THR A 280 43.90 35.96 -0.54
CA THR A 280 44.74 35.29 0.47
C THR A 280 44.25 33.86 0.67
N GLN A 281 45.11 32.89 0.33
CA GLN A 281 44.87 31.47 0.56
C GLN A 281 45.55 31.05 1.87
N VAL A 282 44.83 30.29 2.69
CA VAL A 282 45.27 29.79 3.98
C VAL A 282 45.14 28.27 3.98
N VAL A 283 46.17 27.57 4.41
CA VAL A 283 46.07 26.11 4.66
C VAL A 283 45.40 25.91 6.01
N SER A 284 44.17 25.45 5.98
CA SER A 284 43.35 25.23 7.16
C SER A 284 43.37 23.75 7.52
N ARG A 285 43.66 23.46 8.78
CA ARG A 285 43.69 22.11 9.36
C ARG A 285 42.51 21.96 10.30
N PHE A 286 41.84 20.83 10.19
CA PHE A 286 40.68 20.45 10.99
C PHE A 286 40.96 19.11 11.66
N ARG A 287 40.44 18.88 12.87
CA ARG A 287 40.66 17.63 13.61
C ARG A 287 39.35 16.91 13.89
N ASN A 288 38.37 17.63 14.41
CA ASN A 288 37.10 17.10 14.88
C ASN A 288 35.96 17.74 14.10
N GLY A 289 35.02 16.91 13.65
CA GLY A 289 33.84 17.41 12.96
C GLY A 289 32.62 16.58 13.26
N LYS A 290 31.44 17.16 13.07
CA LYS A 290 30.16 16.51 13.29
C LYS A 290 29.71 15.82 12.00
N ILE A 291 29.48 14.50 12.04
CA ILE A 291 28.89 13.79 10.89
C ILE A 291 27.42 14.17 10.75
N THR A 292 27.05 14.52 9.53
CA THR A 292 25.67 14.84 9.13
C THR A 292 25.28 13.99 7.93
N ILE A 293 24.08 13.43 7.98
CA ILE A 293 23.51 12.59 6.94
C ILE A 293 22.31 13.29 6.33
N ARG A 294 22.37 13.54 5.03
CA ARG A 294 21.22 13.99 4.23
C ARG A 294 20.60 12.77 3.57
N ARG A 295 19.30 12.59 3.72
CA ARG A 295 18.58 11.41 3.22
C ARG A 295 17.81 11.71 1.95
N ASN A 296 17.47 10.65 1.21
CA ASN A 296 16.61 10.76 0.03
C ASN A 296 15.10 10.76 0.37
N ASN A 297 14.70 10.45 1.60
CA ASN A 297 13.33 10.55 2.10
C ASN A 297 13.27 10.66 3.63
N ASP A 298 12.10 11.07 4.13
CA ASP A 298 11.82 11.27 5.56
C ASP A 298 10.96 10.14 6.16
N MET A 299 11.30 8.89 5.82
CA MET A 299 10.60 7.72 6.39
C MET A 299 11.09 7.41 7.80
N THR A 300 10.40 7.93 8.79
CA THR A 300 10.67 7.69 10.21
C THR A 300 9.70 6.68 10.80
N TRP A 301 10.21 5.80 11.67
CA TRP A 301 9.42 4.88 12.49
C TRP A 301 10.07 4.79 13.86
N GLU A 302 9.28 5.00 14.92
CA GLU A 302 9.76 5.07 16.32
C GLU A 302 10.99 5.97 16.51
N GLY A 303 11.07 7.07 15.76
CA GLY A 303 12.17 8.03 15.83
C GLY A 303 13.45 7.64 15.08
N TYR A 304 13.53 6.43 14.50
CA TYR A 304 14.61 6.04 13.60
C TYR A 304 14.20 6.25 12.14
N ASN A 305 15.13 6.73 11.30
CA ASN A 305 14.87 6.94 9.87
C ASN A 305 15.35 5.74 9.03
N TYR A 306 14.42 5.11 8.33
CA TYR A 306 14.58 3.90 7.52
C TYR A 306 14.84 4.19 6.04
N SER A 307 15.24 5.40 5.67
CA SER A 307 15.74 5.71 4.34
C SER A 307 16.97 4.85 4.04
N SER A 308 16.99 4.17 2.90
CA SER A 308 18.21 3.49 2.46
C SER A 308 19.23 4.52 1.95
N GLY A 309 18.83 5.40 1.03
CA GLY A 309 19.75 6.32 0.37
C GLY A 309 20.10 7.54 1.20
N PHE A 310 21.40 7.79 1.32
CA PHE A 310 21.90 8.96 2.02
C PHE A 310 23.25 9.46 1.51
N GLU A 311 23.48 10.75 1.71
CA GLU A 311 24.74 11.44 1.53
C GLU A 311 25.30 11.84 2.89
N ALA A 312 26.54 11.48 3.17
CA ALA A 312 27.20 11.78 4.44
C ALA A 312 28.28 12.85 4.25
N SER A 313 28.33 13.79 5.18
CA SER A 313 29.31 14.88 5.20
C SER A 313 29.75 15.20 6.62
N ILE A 314 30.95 15.74 6.78
CA ILE A 314 31.48 16.20 8.06
C ILE A 314 31.43 17.72 8.09
N GLN A 315 30.85 18.28 9.14
CA GLN A 315 30.84 19.70 9.44
C GLN A 315 31.92 19.98 10.48
N TYR A 316 32.96 20.70 10.07
CA TYR A 316 34.05 21.15 10.92
C TYR A 316 33.83 22.59 11.37
N GLU A 317 34.11 22.84 12.64
CA GLU A 317 34.08 24.18 13.24
C GLU A 317 35.39 24.51 13.98
N ASP A 318 36.37 23.60 13.95
CA ASP A 318 37.62 23.67 14.71
C ASP A 318 38.83 24.04 13.83
N GLY A 319 38.59 24.70 12.69
CA GLY A 319 39.64 24.97 11.71
C GLY A 319 40.68 25.96 12.21
N GLU A 320 41.95 25.58 12.07
CA GLU A 320 43.14 26.38 12.37
C GLU A 320 43.99 26.54 11.11
N GLY A 321 44.41 27.76 10.79
CA GLY A 321 45.27 28.00 9.62
C GLY A 321 46.32 29.06 9.88
N ILE A 322 47.32 29.15 9.01
CA ILE A 322 48.37 30.17 9.06
C ILE A 322 48.18 31.10 7.86
N ASP A 323 47.98 32.39 8.11
CA ASP A 323 47.81 33.39 7.04
C ASP A 323 49.13 33.73 6.32
N GLY A 324 49.05 34.52 5.25
CA GLY A 324 50.23 34.95 4.48
C GLY A 324 51.24 35.78 5.28
N ASN A 325 50.88 36.25 6.47
CA ASN A 325 51.72 37.02 7.38
C ASN A 325 52.26 36.16 8.54
N GLY A 326 51.99 34.85 8.54
CA GLY A 326 52.42 33.92 9.60
C GLY A 326 51.53 33.92 10.85
N GLN A 327 50.39 34.62 10.85
CA GLN A 327 49.46 34.63 11.98
C GLN A 327 48.51 33.43 11.96
N ILE A 328 48.23 32.88 13.14
CA ILE A 328 47.29 31.76 13.28
C ILE A 328 45.86 32.30 13.29
N VAL A 329 45.04 31.80 12.37
CA VAL A 329 43.62 32.10 12.25
C VAL A 329 42.81 30.90 12.74
N TYR A 330 41.97 31.12 13.74
CA TYR A 330 41.11 30.11 14.36
C TYR A 330 39.66 30.23 13.91
N GLY A 331 38.87 29.19 14.18
CA GLY A 331 37.41 29.20 14.01
C GLY A 331 36.96 29.08 12.56
N GLN A 332 37.83 28.58 11.68
CA GLN A 332 37.45 28.33 10.30
C GLN A 332 36.45 27.16 10.24
N LYS A 333 35.51 27.26 9.31
CA LYS A 333 34.46 26.26 9.12
C LYS A 333 34.61 25.56 7.77
N ALA A 334 34.28 24.29 7.72
CA ALA A 334 34.26 23.53 6.48
C ALA A 334 33.15 22.49 6.50
N LYS A 335 32.50 22.29 5.37
CA LYS A 335 31.66 21.11 5.13
C LYS A 335 32.32 20.28 4.06
N VAL A 336 32.67 19.04 4.41
CA VAL A 336 33.42 18.13 3.52
C VAL A 336 32.55 16.91 3.25
N SER A 337 32.37 16.58 1.98
CA SER A 337 31.68 15.35 1.60
C SER A 337 32.53 14.13 1.98
N LEU A 338 31.93 13.05 2.48
CA LEU A 338 32.70 11.83 2.71
C LEU A 338 33.28 11.23 1.44
N CYS A 339 32.76 11.58 0.25
CA CYS A 339 33.36 11.21 -1.03
C CYS A 339 34.78 11.79 -1.16
N GLU A 340 35.02 13.02 -0.68
CA GLU A 340 36.36 13.64 -0.65
C GLU A 340 37.31 12.91 0.31
N LEU A 341 36.77 12.18 1.29
CA LEU A 341 37.51 11.36 2.25
C LEU A 341 37.58 9.88 1.82
N GLY A 342 37.20 9.57 0.58
CA GLY A 342 37.32 8.24 -0.01
C GLY A 342 36.09 7.35 0.09
N LEU A 343 34.91 7.87 0.44
CA LEU A 343 33.67 7.09 0.31
C LEU A 343 33.34 6.89 -1.17
N THR A 344 33.23 5.63 -1.62
CA THR A 344 32.85 5.31 -3.00
C THR A 344 31.33 5.17 -3.14
N PRO A 345 30.76 5.32 -4.35
CA PRO A 345 29.33 5.10 -4.58
C PRO A 345 28.84 3.71 -4.17
N GLN A 346 29.70 2.69 -4.27
CA GLN A 346 29.43 1.31 -3.87
C GLN A 346 29.60 1.05 -2.36
N PHE A 347 29.97 2.07 -1.58
CA PHE A 347 30.28 1.95 -0.15
C PHE A 347 31.39 0.92 0.15
N ALA A 348 32.33 0.75 -0.78
CA ALA A 348 33.49 -0.11 -0.55
C ALA A 348 34.37 0.48 0.57
N LEU A 349 34.97 -0.39 1.39
CA LEU A 349 35.86 0.03 2.47
C LEU A 349 37.19 0.53 1.90
N SER A 350 37.25 1.83 1.60
CA SER A 350 38.49 2.49 1.18
C SER A 350 39.44 2.72 2.37
N GLN A 351 40.71 3.02 2.08
CA GLN A 351 41.69 3.35 3.11
C GLN A 351 41.29 4.57 3.95
N GLY A 352 40.66 5.58 3.34
CA GLY A 352 40.17 6.77 4.05
C GLY A 352 39.05 6.42 5.03
N MET A 353 38.08 5.61 4.60
CA MET A 353 36.99 5.14 5.47
C MET A 353 37.51 4.22 6.58
N ALA A 354 38.46 3.33 6.28
CA ALA A 354 39.09 2.47 7.27
C ALA A 354 39.79 3.28 8.37
N LYS A 355 40.54 4.33 8.01
CA LYS A 355 41.17 5.26 8.97
C LYS A 355 40.13 5.98 9.82
N LEU A 356 39.08 6.52 9.20
CA LEU A 356 37.98 7.18 9.91
C LEU A 356 37.32 6.24 10.92
N PHE A 357 36.98 5.02 10.53
CA PHE A 357 36.35 4.06 11.43
C PHE A 357 37.29 3.56 12.52
N LEU A 358 38.58 3.41 12.23
CA LEU A 358 39.57 3.04 13.23
C LEU A 358 39.68 4.10 14.33
N HIS A 359 39.79 5.38 13.95
CA HIS A 359 39.85 6.50 14.91
C HIS A 359 38.59 6.62 15.77
N ASN A 360 37.43 6.21 15.23
CA ASN A 360 36.14 6.34 15.88
C ASN A 360 35.54 4.99 16.33
N ARG A 361 36.36 3.93 16.43
CA ARG A 361 35.91 2.56 16.71
C ARG A 361 35.04 2.45 17.98
N ARG A 362 35.42 3.17 19.04
CA ARG A 362 34.67 3.17 20.32
C ARG A 362 33.28 3.78 20.16
N LEU A 363 33.17 4.90 19.44
CA LEU A 363 31.89 5.55 19.16
C LEU A 363 30.99 4.67 18.28
N ILE A 364 31.56 4.05 17.25
CA ILE A 364 30.83 3.11 16.39
C ILE A 364 30.31 1.94 17.24
N ALA A 365 31.15 1.31 18.04
CA ALA A 365 30.75 0.19 18.89
C ALA A 365 29.60 0.57 19.84
N ALA A 366 29.73 1.72 20.53
CA ALA A 366 28.73 2.18 21.49
C ALA A 366 27.35 2.50 20.87
N ARG A 367 27.30 2.88 19.58
CA ARG A 367 26.06 3.30 18.91
C ARG A 367 25.50 2.27 17.93
N SER A 368 26.31 1.32 17.48
CA SER A 368 25.89 0.31 16.49
C SER A 368 24.82 -0.62 17.03
N ASP A 369 24.82 -0.94 18.33
CA ASP A 369 23.83 -1.84 18.92
C ASP A 369 22.43 -1.27 18.84
N ARG A 370 22.27 0.04 19.09
CA ARG A 370 20.99 0.75 18.93
C ARG A 370 20.51 0.71 17.48
N VAL A 371 21.36 1.09 16.52
CA VAL A 371 21.01 1.08 15.09
C VAL A 371 20.59 -0.33 14.63
N ASN A 372 21.35 -1.36 15.03
CA ASN A 372 21.01 -2.73 14.68
C ASN A 372 19.73 -3.22 15.39
N ALA A 373 19.47 -2.79 16.62
CA ALA A 373 18.24 -3.11 17.34
C ALA A 373 17.03 -2.47 16.67
N ASP A 374 17.09 -1.18 16.31
CA ASP A 374 16.01 -0.46 15.62
C ASP A 374 15.67 -1.14 14.27
N LEU A 375 16.69 -1.53 13.49
CA LEU A 375 16.48 -2.25 12.23
C LEU A 375 15.84 -3.64 12.44
N ARG A 376 16.28 -4.40 13.46
CA ARG A 376 15.71 -5.72 13.77
C ARG A 376 14.29 -5.62 14.30
N ASN A 377 14.01 -4.66 15.17
CA ASN A 377 12.69 -4.46 15.77
C ASN A 377 11.64 -4.13 14.72
N HIS A 378 11.97 -3.24 13.78
CA HIS A 378 11.10 -2.93 12.64
C HIS A 378 10.75 -4.20 11.85
N ARG A 379 11.76 -4.98 11.41
CA ARG A 379 11.55 -6.23 10.66
C ARG A 379 10.67 -7.21 11.42
N ARG A 380 10.98 -7.40 12.70
CA ARG A 380 10.26 -8.31 13.58
C ARG A 380 8.79 -7.91 13.68
N LEU A 381 8.49 -6.64 13.92
CA LEU A 381 7.12 -6.17 14.10
C LEU A 381 6.26 -6.38 12.83
N PHE A 382 6.76 -6.04 11.64
CA PHE A 382 6.02 -6.26 10.40
C PHE A 382 5.86 -7.75 10.05
N CYS A 383 6.85 -8.58 10.40
CA CYS A 383 6.74 -10.03 10.24
C CYS A 383 5.71 -10.62 11.21
N GLU A 384 5.72 -10.20 12.47
CA GLU A 384 4.76 -10.60 13.50
C GLU A 384 3.32 -10.18 13.13
N ASP A 385 3.12 -8.95 12.62
CA ASP A 385 1.83 -8.46 12.13
C ASP A 385 1.28 -9.34 11.00
N ALA A 386 2.10 -9.64 10.00
CA ALA A 386 1.71 -10.49 8.88
C ALA A 386 1.38 -11.93 9.32
N GLN A 387 2.16 -12.48 10.25
CA GLN A 387 1.87 -13.79 10.82
C GLN A 387 0.58 -13.79 11.65
N LEU A 388 0.33 -12.73 12.42
CA LEU A 388 -0.88 -12.58 13.21
C LEU A 388 -2.11 -12.56 12.31
N LYS A 389 -2.04 -11.85 11.18
CA LYS A 389 -3.11 -11.85 10.16
C LYS A 389 -3.43 -13.24 9.63
N ILE A 390 -2.41 -14.00 9.23
CA ILE A 390 -2.57 -15.38 8.74
C ILE A 390 -3.15 -16.28 9.84
N LYS A 391 -2.69 -16.13 11.08
CA LYS A 391 -3.21 -16.88 12.23
C LYS A 391 -4.65 -16.52 12.59
N THR A 392 -5.09 -15.30 12.29
CA THR A 392 -6.44 -14.82 12.61
C THR A 392 -7.48 -15.36 11.64
N LEU A 393 -7.19 -15.29 10.34
CA LEU A 393 -8.00 -15.86 9.27
C LEU A 393 -7.12 -16.08 8.03
N SER A 394 -7.12 -17.30 7.51
CA SER A 394 -6.32 -17.65 6.32
C SER A 394 -6.78 -16.91 5.07
N TYR A 395 -5.88 -16.73 4.09
CA TYR A 395 -6.26 -16.17 2.77
C TYR A 395 -7.22 -17.10 2.02
N GLY A 396 -7.09 -18.42 2.21
CA GLY A 396 -7.91 -19.44 1.56
C GLY A 396 -9.39 -19.40 1.95
N PHE A 397 -9.71 -18.91 3.16
CA PHE A 397 -11.09 -18.82 3.66
C PHE A 397 -12.06 -18.14 2.66
N LEU A 398 -11.60 -17.06 2.02
CA LEU A 398 -12.44 -16.29 1.09
C LEU A 398 -12.82 -17.09 -0.16
N ILE A 399 -11.94 -17.93 -0.67
CA ILE A 399 -12.19 -18.74 -1.87
C ILE A 399 -12.86 -20.04 -1.48
N ASP A 400 -12.28 -20.77 -0.55
CA ASP A 400 -12.69 -22.13 -0.22
C ASP A 400 -14.05 -22.17 0.48
N ILE A 401 -14.33 -21.22 1.38
CA ILE A 401 -15.58 -21.17 2.15
C ILE A 401 -16.59 -20.20 1.54
N LEU A 402 -16.22 -18.92 1.38
CA LEU A 402 -17.17 -17.91 0.88
C LEU A 402 -17.43 -18.05 -0.62
N GLY A 403 -16.44 -18.49 -1.39
CA GLY A 403 -16.56 -18.71 -2.83
C GLY A 403 -17.33 -19.98 -3.21
N THR A 404 -17.43 -20.95 -2.31
CA THR A 404 -18.03 -22.27 -2.57
C THR A 404 -19.37 -22.42 -1.86
N SER A 405 -20.46 -22.16 -2.58
CA SER A 405 -21.82 -22.20 -2.00
C SER A 405 -22.46 -23.59 -1.96
N SER A 406 -21.78 -24.62 -2.44
CA SER A 406 -22.24 -26.02 -2.40
C SER A 406 -21.81 -26.76 -1.14
N LEU A 407 -21.16 -26.08 -0.19
CA LEU A 407 -20.66 -26.70 1.04
C LEU A 407 -21.80 -26.98 2.03
N THR A 408 -21.76 -28.15 2.63
CA THR A 408 -22.60 -28.46 3.80
C THR A 408 -22.02 -27.84 5.05
N LYS A 409 -22.84 -27.77 6.12
CA LYS A 409 -22.35 -27.36 7.45
C LYS A 409 -21.17 -28.23 7.90
N LEU A 410 -21.21 -29.53 7.61
CA LEU A 410 -20.16 -30.48 7.96
C LEU A 410 -18.86 -30.20 7.21
N ASP A 411 -18.94 -29.86 5.93
CA ASP A 411 -17.76 -29.53 5.12
C ASP A 411 -17.05 -28.28 5.66
N VAL A 412 -17.80 -27.24 6.03
CA VAL A 412 -17.24 -26.03 6.64
C VAL A 412 -16.57 -26.36 7.98
N ALA A 413 -17.19 -27.20 8.81
CA ALA A 413 -16.61 -27.62 10.08
C ALA A 413 -15.30 -28.38 9.88
N ASN A 414 -15.28 -29.34 8.96
CA ASN A 414 -14.09 -30.13 8.66
C ASN A 414 -12.96 -29.27 8.07
N TRP A 415 -13.30 -28.37 7.13
CA TRP A 415 -12.32 -27.47 6.51
C TRP A 415 -11.71 -26.51 7.54
N THR A 416 -12.54 -25.84 8.36
CA THR A 416 -12.04 -24.89 9.37
C THR A 416 -11.16 -25.57 10.41
N GLN A 417 -11.49 -26.80 10.84
CA GLN A 417 -10.64 -27.56 11.76
C GLN A 417 -9.28 -27.90 11.17
N LYS A 418 -9.24 -28.26 9.89
CA LYS A 418 -8.03 -28.69 9.19
C LYS A 418 -7.12 -27.53 8.77
N LYS A 419 -7.69 -26.40 8.31
CA LYS A 419 -6.96 -25.34 7.60
C LYS A 419 -6.78 -24.05 8.40
N GLU A 420 -7.67 -23.73 9.34
CA GLU A 420 -7.56 -22.49 10.12
C GLU A 420 -6.70 -22.65 11.36
N PHE A 421 -6.12 -21.55 11.84
CA PHE A 421 -5.34 -21.53 13.08
C PHE A 421 -6.16 -21.00 14.27
N ASN A 422 -7.01 -20.01 14.03
CA ASN A 422 -7.78 -19.33 15.08
C ASN A 422 -8.83 -20.27 15.72
N PRO A 423 -8.75 -20.56 17.04
CA PRO A 423 -9.72 -21.41 17.73
C PRO A 423 -11.16 -20.93 17.62
N SER A 424 -11.38 -19.60 17.57
CA SER A 424 -12.72 -19.04 17.40
C SER A 424 -13.30 -19.28 16.00
N ILE A 425 -12.45 -19.48 14.98
CA ILE A 425 -12.89 -19.86 13.64
C ILE A 425 -13.08 -21.36 13.52
N LYS A 426 -12.19 -22.17 14.13
CA LYS A 426 -12.37 -23.63 14.23
C LYS A 426 -13.70 -24.04 14.90
N SER A 427 -14.13 -23.26 15.88
CA SER A 427 -15.41 -23.47 16.59
C SER A 427 -16.59 -22.69 16.02
N MET A 428 -16.41 -21.98 14.89
CA MET A 428 -17.44 -21.09 14.32
C MET A 428 -18.74 -21.84 14.02
N VAL A 429 -18.65 -23.01 13.37
CA VAL A 429 -19.85 -23.80 13.00
C VAL A 429 -20.59 -24.29 14.23
N ALA A 430 -19.87 -24.76 15.27
CA ALA A 430 -20.48 -25.19 16.51
C ALA A 430 -21.14 -24.03 17.26
N ARG A 431 -20.47 -22.86 17.32
CA ARG A 431 -20.95 -21.67 18.00
C ARG A 431 -22.20 -21.07 17.33
N TRP A 432 -22.24 -21.09 15.99
CA TRP A 432 -23.33 -20.52 15.19
C TRP A 432 -24.15 -21.60 14.49
N ASN A 433 -24.32 -22.76 15.13
CA ASN A 433 -24.94 -23.95 14.55
C ASN A 433 -26.34 -23.68 13.96
N ALA A 434 -27.17 -22.92 14.66
CA ALA A 434 -28.51 -22.55 14.18
C ALA A 434 -28.46 -21.73 12.89
N SER A 435 -27.52 -20.78 12.78
CA SER A 435 -27.33 -19.97 11.58
C SER A 435 -26.84 -20.81 10.40
N PHE A 436 -25.90 -21.74 10.63
CA PHE A 436 -25.41 -22.65 9.60
C PHE A 436 -26.48 -23.65 9.14
N THR A 437 -27.25 -24.23 10.06
CA THR A 437 -28.38 -25.10 9.69
C THR A 437 -29.42 -24.32 8.89
N TYR A 438 -29.75 -23.10 9.32
CA TYR A 438 -30.73 -22.28 8.61
C TYR A 438 -30.28 -21.89 7.20
N VAL A 439 -29.02 -21.48 7.01
CA VAL A 439 -28.51 -21.12 5.68
C VAL A 439 -28.43 -22.33 4.76
N GLU A 440 -28.08 -23.51 5.29
CA GLU A 440 -28.05 -24.77 4.53
C GLU A 440 -29.45 -25.20 4.08
N GLU A 441 -30.43 -25.24 5.01
CA GLU A 441 -31.84 -25.51 4.68
C GLU A 441 -32.38 -24.53 3.64
N ARG A 442 -32.07 -23.25 3.82
CA ARG A 442 -32.49 -22.19 2.89
C ARG A 442 -31.85 -22.35 1.52
N MET A 443 -30.56 -22.64 1.46
CA MET A 443 -29.85 -22.90 0.20
C MET A 443 -30.48 -24.09 -0.53
N ASN A 444 -30.73 -25.20 0.19
CA ASN A 444 -31.37 -26.39 -0.38
C ASN A 444 -32.79 -26.13 -0.87
N HIS A 445 -33.59 -25.37 -0.11
CA HIS A 445 -34.96 -25.03 -0.52
C HIS A 445 -34.99 -24.14 -1.79
N LEU A 446 -34.09 -23.16 -1.87
CA LEU A 446 -34.02 -22.24 -3.00
C LEU A 446 -33.39 -22.88 -4.23
N SER A 447 -32.40 -23.75 -4.06
CA SER A 447 -31.73 -24.47 -5.16
C SER A 447 -32.55 -25.63 -5.70
N SER A 448 -33.58 -26.11 -4.97
CA SER A 448 -34.41 -27.25 -5.40
C SER A 448 -35.19 -26.98 -6.69
N ASN A 449 -35.47 -25.71 -7.02
CA ASN A 449 -36.21 -25.34 -8.21
C ASN A 449 -35.69 -23.99 -8.77
N PRO A 450 -35.32 -23.90 -10.06
CA PRO A 450 -34.82 -22.67 -10.67
C PRO A 450 -35.82 -21.50 -10.57
N ILE A 451 -37.13 -21.77 -10.58
CA ILE A 451 -38.17 -20.74 -10.42
C ILE A 451 -38.10 -20.11 -9.02
N ARG A 452 -37.86 -20.93 -7.97
CA ARG A 452 -37.68 -20.43 -6.59
C ARG A 452 -36.43 -19.59 -6.48
N ALA A 453 -35.31 -20.07 -7.03
CA ALA A 453 -34.06 -19.33 -7.03
C ALA A 453 -34.20 -17.97 -7.74
N TRP A 454 -34.80 -17.96 -8.94
CA TRP A 454 -35.06 -16.75 -9.71
C TRP A 454 -35.99 -15.78 -8.95
N TRP A 455 -37.10 -16.28 -8.40
CA TRP A 455 -38.05 -15.49 -7.63
C TRP A 455 -37.40 -14.84 -6.42
N TYR A 456 -36.61 -15.62 -5.68
CA TYR A 456 -35.86 -15.12 -4.54
C TYR A 456 -34.91 -13.99 -4.95
N LEU A 457 -34.10 -14.20 -6.00
CA LEU A 457 -33.14 -13.22 -6.48
C LEU A 457 -33.82 -11.94 -6.98
N LEU A 458 -34.98 -12.05 -7.64
CA LEU A 458 -35.80 -10.91 -8.05
C LEU A 458 -36.18 -10.04 -6.86
N TRP A 459 -36.81 -10.61 -5.84
CA TRP A 459 -37.28 -9.84 -4.69
C TRP A 459 -36.16 -9.39 -3.76
N ASP A 460 -35.10 -10.17 -3.59
CA ASP A 460 -33.89 -9.76 -2.87
C ASP A 460 -33.25 -8.52 -3.52
N ASP A 461 -33.10 -8.51 -4.84
CA ASP A 461 -32.50 -7.38 -5.56
C ASP A 461 -33.42 -6.15 -5.57
N ILE A 462 -34.73 -6.35 -5.78
CA ILE A 462 -35.75 -5.29 -5.66
C ILE A 462 -35.68 -4.66 -4.26
N TRP A 463 -35.69 -5.47 -3.20
CA TRP A 463 -35.58 -4.99 -1.83
C TRP A 463 -34.32 -4.15 -1.64
N ARG A 464 -33.15 -4.71 -1.93
CA ARG A 464 -31.85 -4.06 -1.67
C ARG A 464 -31.70 -2.73 -2.40
N ARG A 465 -32.17 -2.65 -3.63
CA ARG A 465 -32.03 -1.44 -4.47
C ARG A 465 -33.12 -0.41 -4.22
N ASN A 466 -34.32 -0.84 -3.81
CA ASN A 466 -35.49 0.03 -3.85
C ASN A 466 -36.15 0.26 -2.48
N HIS A 467 -35.88 -0.52 -1.43
CA HIS A 467 -36.61 -0.40 -0.15
C HIS A 467 -36.57 1.02 0.44
N ARG A 468 -35.41 1.68 0.42
CA ARG A 468 -35.26 3.06 0.93
C ARG A 468 -36.01 4.12 0.11
N TYR A 469 -36.48 3.78 -1.08
CA TYR A 469 -37.12 4.72 -2.02
C TYR A 469 -38.61 4.44 -2.21
N ILE A 470 -39.03 3.19 -1.98
CA ILE A 470 -40.41 2.73 -2.12
C ILE A 470 -40.98 2.51 -0.72
N GLU A 471 -41.79 3.46 -0.27
CA GLU A 471 -42.39 3.47 1.07
C GLU A 471 -43.15 2.17 1.44
N PRO A 472 -43.92 1.52 0.54
CA PRO A 472 -44.51 0.20 0.84
C PRO A 472 -43.51 -0.90 1.17
N LEU A 473 -42.29 -0.85 0.60
CA LEU A 473 -41.24 -1.81 0.94
C LEU A 473 -40.69 -1.49 2.33
N ASP A 474 -40.32 -0.24 2.58
CA ASP A 474 -39.73 0.17 3.88
C ASP A 474 -40.68 -0.02 5.06
N SER A 475 -41.98 0.25 4.86
CA SER A 475 -43.00 0.16 5.91
C SER A 475 -43.41 -1.27 6.30
N ARG A 476 -43.11 -2.26 5.45
CA ARG A 476 -43.45 -3.67 5.69
C ARG A 476 -42.25 -4.59 5.42
N PRO A 477 -41.16 -4.44 6.18
CA PRO A 477 -39.94 -5.22 5.95
C PRO A 477 -40.18 -6.72 6.11
N GLU A 478 -41.05 -7.12 7.01
CA GLU A 478 -41.43 -8.52 7.24
C GLU A 478 -42.12 -9.20 6.04
N SER A 479 -42.69 -8.43 5.12
CA SER A 479 -43.32 -8.94 3.88
C SER A 479 -42.39 -8.95 2.67
N PHE A 480 -41.33 -8.14 2.66
CA PHE A 480 -40.50 -7.93 1.46
C PHE A 480 -39.00 -8.13 1.67
N SER A 481 -38.51 -8.08 2.91
CA SER A 481 -37.09 -8.23 3.19
C SER A 481 -36.67 -9.70 3.17
N PRO A 482 -35.55 -10.05 2.51
CA PRO A 482 -35.05 -11.42 2.45
C PRO A 482 -34.60 -11.97 3.81
N PHE A 483 -34.59 -11.16 4.87
CA PHE A 483 -34.22 -11.58 6.21
C PHE A 483 -35.35 -12.25 6.99
N TYR A 484 -36.61 -12.07 6.57
CA TYR A 484 -37.77 -12.68 7.24
C TYR A 484 -38.27 -13.90 6.47
N ARG A 485 -38.66 -14.95 7.22
CA ARG A 485 -39.25 -16.18 6.63
C ARG A 485 -40.61 -15.94 5.99
N THR A 486 -41.36 -14.97 6.50
CA THR A 486 -42.69 -14.55 6.02
C THR A 486 -42.64 -13.69 4.77
N SER A 487 -41.44 -13.32 4.32
CA SER A 487 -41.27 -12.46 3.17
C SER A 487 -41.65 -13.16 1.87
N ILE A 488 -42.21 -12.38 0.94
CA ILE A 488 -42.52 -12.81 -0.42
C ILE A 488 -41.30 -13.37 -1.15
N CYS A 489 -40.08 -12.99 -0.75
CA CYS A 489 -38.84 -13.55 -1.28
C CYS A 489 -38.79 -15.09 -1.12
N VAL A 490 -39.36 -15.62 -0.03
CA VAL A 490 -39.25 -17.04 0.35
C VAL A 490 -40.60 -17.76 0.20
N SER A 491 -41.72 -17.05 0.29
CA SER A 491 -43.04 -17.66 0.48
C SER A 491 -43.75 -18.15 -0.79
N LEU A 492 -43.21 -17.99 -1.99
CA LEU A 492 -44.02 -18.19 -3.21
C LEU A 492 -44.42 -19.64 -3.52
N LEU A 493 -43.88 -20.66 -2.85
CA LEU A 493 -44.13 -22.05 -3.25
C LEU A 493 -44.11 -23.02 -2.05
N THR A 494 -44.87 -22.72 -1.00
CA THR A 494 -45.41 -23.78 -0.10
C THR A 494 -46.70 -24.32 -0.65
#